data_AF-A0A842MIR1-F1
#
_entry.id   AF-A0A842MIR1-F1
#
_cell.length_a   1.000
_cell.length_b   1.000
_cell.length_c   1.000
_cell.angle_alpha   90.00
_cell.angle_beta   90.00
_cell.angle_gamma   90.00
#
_symmetry.space_group_name_H-M   'P 1'
#
loop_
_entity.id
_entity.type
_entity.pdbx_description
1 polymer ?
#
loop_
_entity_poly.entity_id
_entity_poly.type
_entity_poly.pdbx_seq_one_letter_code
_entity_poly.pdbx_strand_id
1 'polypeptide(L)' 'MESELAPLQFLGILLLILGAILFLLPMLLERLPSLERIPWILLYVYKSDGFVFVTSPILIILSLISFLLYILRYRI' A
#
# COMPACT_ATOMS: atom_id res chain seq x y z
N MET A 1 24.30 3.87 -25.04
CA MET A 1 23.88 2.55 -24.53
C MET A 1 23.97 2.46 -23.00
N GLU A 2 24.87 3.19 -22.32
CA GLU A 2 24.92 3.23 -20.84
C GLU A 2 23.76 3.99 -20.18
N SER A 3 23.14 4.95 -20.88
CA SER A 3 22.06 5.80 -20.35
C SER A 3 20.70 5.11 -20.22
N GLU A 4 20.46 4.01 -20.95
CA GLU A 4 19.16 3.30 -20.93
C GLU A 4 19.05 2.27 -19.82
N LEU A 5 20.17 1.89 -19.20
CA LEU A 5 20.19 0.99 -18.04
C LEU A 5 19.89 1.73 -16.73
N ALA A 6 20.22 3.03 -16.66
CA ALA A 6 20.03 3.83 -15.45
C ALA A 6 18.55 3.88 -14.97
N PRO A 7 17.54 4.03 -15.84
CA PRO A 7 16.13 3.98 -15.43
C PRO A 7 15.72 2.61 -14.85
N LEU A 8 16.17 1.52 -15.47
CA LEU A 8 15.83 0.17 -15.02
C LEU A 8 16.52 -0.19 -13.70
N GLN A 9 17.77 0.22 -13.53
CA GLN A 9 18.51 0.07 -12.28
C GLN A 9 17.85 0.86 -11.15
N PHE A 10 17.43 2.10 -11.42
CA PHE A 10 16.71 2.92 -10.44
C PHE A 10 15.37 2.30 -10.06
N LEU A 11 14.63 1.75 -11.02
CA LEU A 11 13.41 0.99 -10.75
C LEU A 11 13.69 -0.25 -9.88
N GLY A 12 14.76 -0.99 -10.17
CA GLY A 12 15.19 -2.13 -9.37
C GLY A 12 15.52 -1.76 -7.92
N ILE A 13 16.26 -0.67 -7.72
CA ILE A 13 16.59 -0.15 -6.38
C ILE A 13 15.31 0.29 -5.65
N LEU A 14 14.41 1.01 -6.34
CA LEU A 14 13.13 1.43 -5.78
C LEU A 14 12.29 0.24 -5.33
N LEU A 15 12.20 -0.81 -6.15
CA LEU A 15 11.47 -2.03 -5.83
C LEU A 15 12.09 -2.78 -4.64
N LEU A 16 13.42 -2.82 -4.55
CA LEU A 16 14.13 -3.44 -3.44
C LEU A 16 13.86 -2.70 -2.12
N ILE A 17 13.92 -1.36 -2.15
CA ILE A 17 13.56 -0.52 -1.01
C ILE A 17 12.10 -0.73 -0.62
N LEU A 18 11.19 -0.74 -1.59
CA LEU A 18 9.76 -0.95 -1.34
C LEU A 18 9.49 -2.32 -0.71
N GLY A 19 10.13 -3.38 -1.22
CA GLY A 19 10.06 -4.72 -0.66
C GLY A 19 10.59 -4.78 0.77
N ALA A 20 11.72 -4.13 1.05
CA ALA A 20 12.27 -4.03 2.41
C ALA A 20 11.30 -3.29 3.36
N ILE A 21 10.72 -2.17 2.93
CA ILE A 21 9.73 -1.43 3.72
C ILE A 21 8.53 -2.32 4.03
N LEU A 22 7.96 -2.99 3.02
CA LEU A 22 6.81 -3.88 3.21
C LEU A 22 7.11 -5.05 4.15
N PHE A 23 8.33 -5.59 4.10
CA PHE A 23 8.77 -6.67 5.01
C PHE A 23 8.92 -6.19 6.46
N LEU A 24 9.45 -4.98 6.68
CA LEU A 24 9.60 -4.41 8.03
C LEU A 24 8.30 -3.82 8.59
N LEU A 25 7.36 -3.45 7.72
CA LEU A 25 6.10 -2.79 8.09
C LEU A 25 5.31 -3.53 9.18
N PRO A 26 5.06 -4.85 9.12
CA PRO A 26 4.32 -5.56 10.18
C PRO A 26 5.01 -5.45 11.55
N MET A 27 6.34 -5.57 11.61
CA MET A 27 7.10 -5.44 12.87
C MET A 27 7.00 -4.02 13.46
N LEU A 28 6.92 -3.00 12.61
CA LEU A 28 6.72 -1.61 13.04
C LEU A 28 5.29 -1.38 13.54
N LEU A 29 4.30 -1.96 12.86
CA LEU A 29 2.88 -1.85 13.22
C LEU A 29 2.56 -2.58 14.54
N GLU A 30 3.24 -3.69 14.84
CA GLU A 30 3.11 -4.40 16.12
C GLU A 30 3.63 -3.57 17.31
N ARG A 31 4.63 -2.73 17.11
CA ARG A 31 5.21 -1.88 18.17
C ARG A 31 4.50 -0.55 18.36
N LEU A 32 3.60 -0.16 17.47
CA LEU A 32 2.83 1.08 17.58
C LEU A 32 1.58 0.83 18.45
N PRO A 33 1.56 1.25 19.73
CA PRO A 33 0.49 0.90 20.67
C PRO A 33 -0.78 1.76 20.49
N SER A 34 -0.91 2.53 19.40
CA SER A 34 -1.86 3.64 19.31
C SER A 34 -2.67 3.72 18.02
N LEU A 35 -2.68 2.67 17.18
CA LEU A 35 -3.53 2.69 15.97
C LEU A 35 -5.03 2.63 16.29
N GLU A 36 -5.41 2.28 17.53
CA GLU A 36 -6.79 2.28 18.01
C GLU A 36 -7.46 3.67 18.00
N ARG A 37 -6.68 4.75 18.02
CA ARG A 37 -7.23 6.12 17.92
C ARG A 37 -7.51 6.56 16.49
N ILE A 38 -7.08 5.80 15.50
CA ILE A 38 -7.32 6.13 14.09
C ILE A 38 -8.74 5.65 13.75
N PRO A 39 -9.58 6.48 13.13
CA PRO A 39 -10.89 6.06 12.66
C PRO A 39 -10.78 4.83 11.78
N TRP A 40 -11.62 3.82 12.03
CA TRP A 40 -11.64 2.56 11.29
C TRP A 40 -11.80 2.74 9.77
N ILE A 41 -12.43 3.84 9.34
CA ILE A 41 -12.61 4.21 7.92
C ILE A 41 -11.26 4.52 7.23
N LEU A 42 -10.32 5.08 7.98
CA LEU A 42 -8.99 5.44 7.50
C LEU A 42 -8.05 4.24 7.60
N LEU A 43 -8.14 3.49 8.69
CA LEU A 43 -7.25 2.37 8.94
C LEU A 43 -8.00 1.29 9.73
N TYR A 44 -8.20 0.16 9.07
CA TYR A 44 -8.84 -1.03 9.63
C TYR A 44 -7.77 -2.08 9.89
N VAL A 45 -7.61 -2.45 11.16
CA VAL A 45 -6.70 -3.51 11.61
C VAL A 45 -7.53 -4.70 12.05
N TYR A 46 -7.43 -5.79 11.31
CA TYR A 46 -7.98 -7.07 11.71
C TYR A 46 -6.88 -7.92 12.32
N LYS A 47 -7.09 -8.40 13.56
CA LYS A 47 -6.18 -9.30 14.27
C LYS A 47 -6.96 -10.56 14.67
N SER A 48 -6.54 -11.73 14.20
CA SER A 48 -7.08 -13.03 14.64
C SER A 48 -5.98 -14.08 14.65
N ASP A 49 -5.84 -14.81 15.76
CA ASP A 49 -4.97 -16.01 15.89
C ASP A 49 -3.55 -15.88 15.31
N GLY A 50 -2.89 -14.75 15.56
CA GLY A 50 -1.53 -14.47 15.07
C GLY A 50 -1.45 -13.90 13.65
N PHE A 51 -2.59 -13.69 12.98
CA PHE A 51 -2.67 -13.00 11.70
C PHE A 51 -3.06 -11.52 11.90
N VAL A 52 -2.24 -10.61 11.37
CA VAL A 52 -2.50 -9.16 11.38
C VAL A 52 -2.73 -8.69 9.95
N PHE A 53 -3.94 -8.25 9.65
CA PHE A 53 -4.30 -7.67 8.36
C PHE A 53 -4.61 -6.19 8.54
N VAL A 54 -3.81 -5.33 7.90
CA VAL A 54 -3.99 -3.89 7.93
C VAL A 54 -4.45 -3.42 6.56
N THR A 55 -5.60 -2.79 6.52
CA THR A 55 -6.18 -2.23 5.30
C THR A 55 -6.73 -0.84 5.54
N SER A 56 -7.03 -0.11 4.48
CA SER A 56 -7.63 1.22 4.53
C SER A 56 -8.92 1.21 3.70
N PRO A 57 -10.10 1.11 4.34
CA PRO A 57 -11.38 1.06 3.63
C PRO A 57 -11.58 2.23 2.66
N ILE A 58 -11.15 3.44 3.06
CA ILE A 58 -11.22 4.62 2.20
C ILE A 58 -10.36 4.51 0.94
N LEU A 59 -9.16 3.93 1.04
CA LEU A 59 -8.31 3.73 -0.14
C LEU A 59 -8.92 2.71 -1.10
N ILE A 60 -9.56 1.66 -0.59
CA ILE A 60 -10.30 0.70 -1.43
C ILE A 60 -11.43 1.40 -2.17
N ILE A 61 -12.23 2.21 -1.48
CA ILE A 61 -13.32 2.98 -2.10
C ILE A 61 -12.78 3.94 -3.17
N LEU A 62 -11.73 4.71 -2.86
CA LEU A 62 -11.11 5.62 -3.82
C LEU A 62 -10.54 4.88 -5.03
N SER A 63 -9.93 3.72 -4.82
CA SER A 63 -9.42 2.87 -5.91
C SER A 63 -10.55 2.38 -6.81
N LEU A 64 -11.67 1.94 -6.23
CA LEU A 64 -12.85 1.51 -6.99
C LEU A 64 -13.47 2.67 -7.78
N ILE A 65 -13.62 3.84 -7.17
CA ILE A 65 -14.13 5.04 -7.85
C ILE A 65 -13.18 5.45 -8.99
N SER A 66 -11.88 5.50 -8.74
CA SER A 66 -10.88 5.85 -9.75
C SER A 66 -10.90 4.86 -10.92
N PHE A 67 -10.98 3.56 -10.62
CA PHE A 67 -11.08 2.51 -11.63
C PHE A 67 -12.37 2.63 -12.45
N LEU A 68 -13.50 2.91 -11.80
CA LEU A 68 -14.78 3.09 -12.48
C LEU A 68 -14.74 4.33 -13.39
N LEU A 69 -14.22 5.45 -12.92
CA LEU A 69 -14.03 6.67 -13.71
C LEU A 69 -13.08 6.43 -14.90
N TYR A 70 -12.01 5.66 -14.70
CA TYR A 70 -11.09 5.29 -15.78
C TYR A 70 -11.81 4.50 -16.88
N ILE A 71 -12.60 3.48 -16.51
CA ILE A 71 -13.38 2.70 -17.48
C ILE A 71 -14.41 3.59 -18.19
N LEU A 72 -15.12 4.45 -17.45
CA LEU A 72 -16.15 5.31 -18.04
C LEU A 72 -15.53 6.33 -19.01
N ARG A 73 -14.37 6.89 -18.67
CA ARG A 73 -13.61 7.79 -19.55
C ARG A 73 -13.10 7.09 -20.81
N TYR A 74 -12.77 5.79 -20.73
CA TYR A 74 -12.28 5.04 -21.90
C TYR A 74 -13.41 4.56 -22.83
N ARG A 75 -14.67 4.63 -22.37
CA ARG A 75 -15.87 4.17 -23.08
C ARG A 75 -16.67 5.29 -23.76
N ILE A 76 -16.28 6.55 -23.61
CA ILE A 76 -16.84 7.75 -24.24
C ILE A 76 -15.77 8.32 -25.18
#